data_AF-A0A7C3D0K7-F1
#
_entry.id   AF-A0A7C3D0K7-F1
#
_cell.length_a   1.000
_cell.length_b   1.000
_cell.length_c   1.000
_cell.angle_alpha   90.00
_cell.angle_beta   90.00
_cell.angle_gamma   90.00
#
_symmetry.space_group_name_H-M   'P 1'
#
loop_
_entity.id
_entity.type
_entity.pdbx_description
1 polymer ?
#
loop_
_entity_poly.entity_id
_entity_poly.type
_entity_poly.pdbx_seq_one_letter_code
_entity_poly.pdbx_strand_id
1 'polypeptide(L)'
;MILADIGYGVLWLTLAAALWAVVAAAMGGWQRRPRLLASARNALFATAGLSTLAAALLLILLFDHEFGVRYVYEHVSTYLDPVYVLSALWAGLEGSQLLWLWMLSLATALLVWRRPTLRSAEQARSEELRPYVMAFLALTPAFFAFLLVQLTNPFELLPTTPVEGVSLNPLLQNFWMIIHPPIIFAAYALWTVPAAYALAALITGRLDAGWLFGSRRWTLAAWISLGLGILVGAWWAYLELGWGGYWGWDPVENSSLIPWLVGTAFVHSAIIQERRDMFRAWNVLLAVLTFILTIFATFVTRSGLIHSVHAFAESPIGWWYLGYMLLVLAVTVGLVLARTRELRGEGQVGDLLSREFIFLLTNLLLLGSAAAVLLGTLWPTLTGATRGLETSLSPENYNRFMGPLGLLLVVLIGICPLIEWRKISAGRLLRSLWVQTAVAVVTALLLLLLGIHELWAVVSFAVSAFVIATIVLQLGKGVAARMRSAGENILVATARAVSNNRRRYGGQIIHLAIVLIVIGITGSQAYQTEVQVALAQGESVDVNGYTLVYKDYTFQSIEEDGNKVRNQAVLDIYRGGRKVATVRPERNLHSNVQGAVTEVALRMN
;
A
#
# COMPACT_ATOMS: atom_id res chain seq x y z
N MET A 1 -22.99 -0.93 -28.58
CA MET A 1 -22.02 -0.52 -29.66
C MET A 1 -21.64 0.96 -29.65
N ILE A 2 -22.54 1.92 -29.91
CA ILE A 2 -22.19 3.38 -29.99
C ILE A 2 -21.48 3.88 -28.73
N LEU A 3 -21.90 3.45 -27.53
CA LEU A 3 -21.26 3.83 -26.27
C LEU A 3 -19.79 3.38 -26.18
N ALA A 4 -19.44 2.23 -26.77
CA ALA A 4 -18.07 1.74 -26.79
C ALA A 4 -17.18 2.61 -27.69
N ASP A 5 -17.66 2.98 -28.88
CA ASP A 5 -16.96 3.90 -29.78
C ASP A 5 -16.75 5.28 -29.14
N ILE A 6 -17.78 5.79 -28.45
CA ILE A 6 -17.68 7.03 -27.67
C ILE A 6 -16.63 6.87 -26.56
N GLY A 7 -16.67 5.77 -25.81
CA GLY A 7 -15.70 5.47 -24.75
C GLY A 7 -14.25 5.47 -25.26
N TYR A 8 -14.00 4.81 -26.39
CA TYR A 8 -12.70 4.77 -27.03
C TYR A 8 -12.26 6.16 -27.54
N GLY A 9 -13.16 6.93 -28.15
CA GLY A 9 -12.92 8.32 -28.56
C GLY A 9 -12.58 9.23 -27.37
N VAL A 10 -13.26 9.05 -26.23
CA VAL A 10 -12.98 9.79 -24.99
C VAL A 10 -11.58 9.48 -24.45
N LEU A 11 -11.07 8.25 -24.60
CA LEU A 11 -9.69 7.91 -24.22
C LEU A 11 -8.66 8.63 -25.11
N TRP A 12 -8.89 8.73 -26.41
CA TRP A 12 -8.05 9.54 -27.31
C TRP A 12 -8.03 11.02 -26.92
N LEU A 13 -9.19 11.60 -26.60
CA LEU A 13 -9.29 12.97 -26.12
C LEU A 13 -8.58 13.15 -24.76
N THR A 14 -8.66 12.15 -23.88
CA THR A 14 -7.96 12.14 -22.59
C THR A 14 -6.44 12.18 -22.80
N LEU A 15 -5.92 11.37 -23.71
CA LEU A 15 -4.51 11.36 -24.10
C LEU A 15 -4.08 12.72 -24.67
N ALA A 16 -4.84 13.28 -25.62
CA ALA A 16 -4.55 14.58 -26.21
C ALA A 16 -4.53 15.72 -25.17
N ALA A 17 -5.51 15.75 -24.27
CA ALA A 17 -5.57 16.72 -23.18
C ALA A 17 -4.38 16.58 -22.21
N ALA A 18 -4.00 15.35 -21.85
CA ALA A 18 -2.87 15.09 -20.97
C ALA A 18 -1.53 15.51 -21.62
N LEU A 19 -1.31 15.15 -22.89
CA LEU A 19 -0.11 15.58 -23.64
C LEU A 19 -0.04 17.10 -23.79
N TRP A 20 -1.17 17.75 -24.08
CA TRP A 20 -1.23 19.21 -24.12
C TRP A 20 -0.91 19.82 -22.75
N ALA A 21 -1.42 19.25 -21.65
CA ALA A 21 -1.09 19.70 -20.31
C ALA A 21 0.42 19.61 -20.00
N VAL A 22 1.10 18.53 -20.43
CA VAL A 22 2.57 18.41 -20.30
C VAL A 22 3.27 19.58 -20.98
N VAL A 23 2.97 19.78 -22.27
CA VAL A 23 3.62 20.78 -23.12
C VAL A 23 3.31 22.20 -22.64
N ALA A 24 2.04 22.52 -22.37
CA ALA A 24 1.62 23.83 -21.91
C ALA A 24 2.17 24.17 -20.52
N ALA A 25 2.28 23.20 -19.61
CA ALA A 25 2.84 23.41 -18.27
C ALA A 25 4.37 23.66 -18.34
N ALA A 26 5.10 22.83 -19.08
CA ALA A 26 6.54 22.97 -19.26
C ALA A 26 6.91 24.30 -19.94
N MET A 27 6.27 24.61 -21.08
CA MET A 27 6.50 25.88 -21.79
C MET A 27 6.03 27.09 -20.99
N GLY A 28 4.88 26.98 -20.30
CA GLY A 28 4.36 28.05 -19.45
C GLY A 28 5.31 28.40 -18.30
N GLY A 29 5.96 27.38 -17.72
CA GLY A 29 7.00 27.56 -16.69
C GLY A 29 8.27 28.17 -17.26
N TRP A 30 8.78 27.63 -18.38
CA TRP A 30 10.02 28.09 -19.01
C TRP A 30 9.91 29.52 -19.53
N GLN A 31 8.83 29.85 -20.25
CA GLN A 31 8.59 31.18 -20.83
C GLN A 31 7.94 32.17 -19.84
N ARG A 32 7.63 31.73 -18.61
CA ARG A 32 6.91 32.51 -17.60
C ARG A 32 5.60 33.11 -18.12
N ARG A 33 4.80 32.31 -18.86
CA ARG A 33 3.53 32.74 -19.47
C ARG A 33 2.31 32.24 -18.66
N PRO A 34 1.64 33.09 -17.86
CA PRO A 34 0.55 32.66 -16.99
C PRO A 34 -0.65 32.07 -17.74
N ARG A 35 -0.93 32.55 -18.96
CA ARG A 35 -2.02 32.04 -19.80
C ARG A 35 -1.79 30.58 -20.22
N LEU A 36 -0.54 30.20 -20.52
CA LEU A 36 -0.20 28.80 -20.83
C LEU A 36 -0.36 27.91 -19.60
N LEU A 37 0.03 28.38 -18.42
CA LEU A 37 -0.19 27.65 -17.16
C LEU A 37 -1.68 27.47 -16.83
N ALA A 38 -2.50 28.50 -17.10
CA ALA A 38 -3.95 28.39 -16.96
C ALA A 38 -4.54 27.36 -17.95
N SER A 39 -4.06 27.35 -19.21
CA SER A 39 -4.45 26.35 -20.20
C SER A 39 -4.05 24.94 -19.78
N ALA A 40 -2.82 24.74 -19.30
CA ALA A 40 -2.37 23.45 -18.77
C ALA A 40 -3.24 22.97 -17.59
N ARG A 41 -3.61 23.87 -16.68
CA ARG A 41 -4.51 23.57 -15.57
C ARG A 41 -5.91 23.15 -16.06
N ASN A 42 -6.45 23.84 -17.07
CA ASN A 42 -7.74 23.48 -17.66
C ASN A 42 -7.68 22.12 -18.37
N ALA A 43 -6.57 21.83 -19.05
CA ALA A 43 -6.34 20.55 -19.68
C ALA A 43 -6.27 19.40 -18.66
N LEU A 44 -5.64 19.61 -17.49
CA LEU A 44 -5.68 18.63 -16.39
C LEU A 44 -7.09 18.37 -15.86
N PHE A 45 -7.95 19.40 -15.76
CA PHE A 45 -9.36 19.19 -15.43
C PHE A 45 -10.11 18.45 -16.53
N ALA A 46 -9.81 18.74 -17.80
CA ALA A 46 -10.38 18.01 -18.92
C ALA A 46 -9.97 16.54 -18.88
N THR A 47 -8.70 16.22 -18.63
CA THR A 47 -8.22 14.83 -18.44
C THR A 47 -8.97 14.12 -17.32
N ALA A 48 -9.21 14.79 -16.18
CA ALA A 48 -10.01 14.22 -15.09
C ALA A 48 -11.48 14.00 -15.46
N GLY A 49 -12.11 14.97 -16.13
CA GLY A 49 -13.50 14.84 -16.59
C GLY A 49 -13.68 13.74 -17.63
N LEU A 50 -12.78 13.68 -18.61
CA LEU A 50 -12.80 12.69 -19.69
C LEU A 50 -12.49 11.28 -19.18
N SER A 51 -11.50 11.09 -18.30
CA SER A 51 -11.25 9.79 -17.68
C SER A 51 -12.41 9.33 -16.78
N THR A 52 -13.07 10.26 -16.08
CA THR A 52 -14.30 9.94 -15.32
C THR A 52 -15.43 9.52 -16.25
N LEU A 53 -15.59 10.20 -17.39
CA LEU A 53 -16.57 9.82 -18.40
C LEU A 53 -16.28 8.43 -18.99
N ALA A 54 -15.02 8.12 -19.30
CA ALA A 54 -14.63 6.79 -19.77
C ALA A 54 -14.95 5.71 -18.71
N ALA A 55 -14.58 5.92 -17.45
CA ALA A 55 -14.91 4.98 -16.36
C ALA A 55 -16.43 4.79 -16.21
N ALA A 56 -17.21 5.87 -16.29
CA ALA A 56 -18.67 5.81 -16.23
C ALA A 56 -19.28 5.07 -17.43
N LEU A 57 -18.79 5.30 -18.64
CA LEU A 57 -19.25 4.60 -19.84
C LEU A 57 -18.96 3.10 -19.77
N LEU A 58 -17.77 2.71 -19.30
CA LEU A 58 -17.45 1.30 -19.10
C LEU A 58 -18.35 0.66 -18.04
N LEU A 59 -18.62 1.38 -16.95
CA LEU A 59 -19.52 0.91 -15.90
C LEU A 59 -20.97 0.73 -16.41
N ILE A 60 -21.46 1.65 -17.23
CA ILE A 60 -22.78 1.52 -17.89
C ILE A 60 -22.80 0.25 -18.76
N LEU A 61 -21.78 0.05 -19.61
CA LEU A 61 -21.68 -1.14 -20.46
C LEU A 61 -21.65 -2.44 -19.65
N LEU A 62 -21.00 -2.44 -18.48
CA LEU A 62 -20.95 -3.59 -17.57
C LEU A 62 -22.34 -3.89 -16.95
N PHE A 63 -23.05 -2.87 -16.45
CA PHE A 63 -24.39 -3.04 -15.88
C PHE A 63 -25.46 -3.40 -16.92
N ASP A 64 -25.31 -2.91 -18.14
CA ASP A 64 -26.22 -3.22 -19.25
C ASP A 64 -25.91 -4.58 -19.90
N HIS A 65 -24.89 -5.30 -19.42
CA HIS A 65 -24.48 -6.61 -19.95
C HIS A 65 -24.22 -6.59 -21.46
N GLU A 66 -23.58 -5.53 -21.95
CA GLU A 66 -23.26 -5.34 -23.37
C GLU A 66 -22.13 -6.29 -23.82
N PHE A 67 -22.45 -7.58 -23.98
CA PHE A 67 -21.49 -8.65 -24.31
C PHE A 67 -20.80 -8.47 -25.67
N GLY A 68 -21.27 -7.53 -26.51
CA GLY A 68 -20.55 -7.14 -27.72
C GLY A 68 -19.20 -6.45 -27.43
N VAL A 69 -18.99 -5.95 -26.21
CA VAL A 69 -17.72 -5.40 -25.75
C VAL A 69 -16.92 -6.51 -25.07
N ARG A 70 -15.69 -6.78 -25.55
CA ARG A 70 -14.85 -7.89 -25.07
C ARG A 70 -14.68 -7.86 -23.54
N TYR A 71 -14.36 -6.68 -22.99
CA TYR A 71 -14.14 -6.54 -21.55
C TYR A 71 -15.38 -6.90 -20.73
N VAL A 72 -16.58 -6.55 -21.21
CA VAL A 72 -17.85 -6.88 -20.53
C VAL A 72 -18.11 -8.37 -20.58
N TYR A 73 -17.98 -8.97 -21.78
CA TYR A 73 -18.12 -10.41 -21.96
C TYR A 73 -17.19 -11.23 -21.04
N GLU A 74 -15.96 -10.79 -20.85
CA GLU A 74 -14.96 -11.51 -20.05
C GLU A 74 -15.18 -11.42 -18.53
N HIS A 75 -15.90 -10.40 -18.03
CA HIS A 75 -15.92 -10.08 -16.59
C HIS A 75 -17.31 -10.05 -15.94
N VAL A 76 -18.39 -10.06 -16.72
CA VAL A 76 -19.77 -10.02 -16.21
C VAL A 76 -20.62 -11.07 -16.90
N SER A 77 -21.67 -11.53 -16.24
CA SER A 77 -22.71 -12.41 -16.78
C SER A 77 -24.06 -12.02 -16.20
N THR A 78 -25.16 -12.47 -16.82
CA THR A 78 -26.53 -12.15 -16.35
C THR A 78 -26.85 -12.69 -14.95
N TYR A 79 -26.09 -13.68 -14.49
CA TYR A 79 -26.21 -14.32 -13.18
C TYR A 79 -25.22 -13.79 -12.13
N LEU A 80 -24.35 -12.84 -12.50
CA LEU A 80 -23.45 -12.21 -11.52
C LEU A 80 -24.28 -11.34 -10.57
N ASP A 81 -24.08 -11.48 -9.26
CA ASP A 81 -24.73 -10.59 -8.29
C ASP A 81 -24.40 -9.12 -8.67
N PRO A 82 -25.42 -8.25 -8.84
CA PRO A 82 -25.23 -6.86 -9.24
C PRO A 82 -24.20 -6.10 -8.41
N VAL A 83 -24.00 -6.47 -7.15
CA VAL A 83 -22.99 -5.84 -6.28
C VAL A 83 -21.55 -6.03 -6.82
N TYR A 84 -21.28 -7.15 -7.49
CA TYR A 84 -19.95 -7.49 -8.01
C TYR A 84 -19.71 -6.99 -9.44
N VAL A 85 -20.74 -6.50 -10.14
CA VAL A 85 -20.58 -5.78 -11.42
C VAL A 85 -19.69 -4.54 -11.23
N LEU A 86 -19.78 -3.88 -10.08
CA LEU A 86 -18.87 -2.79 -9.74
C LEU A 86 -17.41 -3.26 -9.64
N SER A 87 -17.15 -4.42 -9.03
CA SER A 87 -15.81 -5.02 -8.97
C SER A 87 -15.24 -5.36 -10.34
N ALA A 88 -16.11 -5.72 -11.30
CA ALA A 88 -15.69 -6.04 -12.66
C ALA A 88 -15.01 -4.86 -13.37
N LEU A 89 -15.30 -3.60 -12.96
CA LEU A 89 -14.65 -2.41 -13.52
C LEU A 89 -13.12 -2.42 -13.39
N TRP A 90 -12.57 -3.12 -12.39
CA TRP A 90 -11.13 -3.17 -12.12
C TRP A 90 -10.57 -4.58 -11.94
N ALA A 91 -11.34 -5.61 -12.29
CA ALA A 91 -10.88 -6.99 -12.20
C ALA A 91 -9.80 -7.30 -13.24
N GLY A 92 -10.12 -7.01 -14.51
CA GLY A 92 -9.22 -7.21 -15.64
C GLY A 92 -8.11 -6.17 -15.79
N LEU A 93 -7.22 -6.40 -16.76
CA LEU A 93 -6.10 -5.52 -17.07
C LEU A 93 -6.58 -4.12 -17.48
N GLU A 94 -7.41 -4.03 -18.52
CA GLU A 94 -7.86 -2.77 -19.12
C GLU A 94 -8.61 -1.89 -18.12
N GLY A 95 -9.55 -2.49 -17.38
CA GLY A 95 -10.32 -1.77 -16.35
C GLY A 95 -9.47 -1.31 -15.17
N SER A 96 -8.53 -2.14 -14.68
CA SER A 96 -7.62 -1.71 -13.59
C SER A 96 -6.66 -0.58 -14.03
N GLN A 97 -6.25 -0.56 -15.31
CA GLN A 97 -5.48 0.56 -15.87
C GLN A 97 -6.32 1.82 -16.04
N LEU A 98 -7.59 1.69 -16.43
CA LEU A 98 -8.53 2.81 -16.46
C LEU A 98 -8.77 3.37 -15.06
N LEU A 99 -8.91 2.50 -14.04
CA LEU A 99 -8.98 2.89 -12.63
C LEU A 99 -7.72 3.68 -12.23
N TRP A 100 -6.54 3.23 -12.64
CA TRP A 100 -5.30 3.93 -12.33
C TRP A 100 -5.23 5.31 -12.97
N LEU A 101 -5.52 5.41 -14.26
CA LEU A 101 -5.62 6.68 -14.99
C LEU A 101 -6.63 7.62 -14.31
N TRP A 102 -7.78 7.10 -13.93
CA TRP A 102 -8.85 7.85 -13.29
C TRP A 102 -8.41 8.40 -11.94
N MET A 103 -7.84 7.57 -11.06
CA MET A 103 -7.34 8.00 -9.75
C MET A 103 -6.19 9.01 -9.86
N LEU A 104 -5.27 8.81 -10.81
CA LEU A 104 -4.19 9.77 -11.12
C LEU A 104 -4.75 11.12 -11.55
N SER A 105 -5.72 11.12 -12.46
CA SER A 105 -6.32 12.34 -13.01
C SER A 105 -7.13 13.09 -11.95
N LEU A 106 -7.89 12.39 -11.10
CA LEU A 106 -8.61 12.97 -9.97
C LEU A 106 -7.67 13.57 -8.92
N ALA A 107 -6.62 12.84 -8.52
CA ALA A 107 -5.62 13.34 -7.58
C ALA A 107 -4.92 14.60 -8.12
N THR A 108 -4.60 14.61 -9.41
CA THR A 108 -3.98 15.74 -10.10
C THR A 108 -4.93 16.94 -10.17
N ALA A 109 -6.19 16.73 -10.54
CA ALA A 109 -7.23 17.77 -10.54
C ALA A 109 -7.44 18.37 -9.16
N LEU A 110 -7.51 17.54 -8.10
CA LEU A 110 -7.65 17.98 -6.71
C LEU A 110 -6.47 18.86 -6.27
N LEU A 111 -5.24 18.50 -6.66
CA LEU A 111 -4.03 19.28 -6.39
C LEU A 111 -4.09 20.66 -7.06
N VAL A 112 -4.49 20.72 -8.33
CA VAL A 112 -4.52 21.99 -9.06
C VAL A 112 -5.79 22.80 -8.84
N TRP A 113 -6.83 22.22 -8.23
CA TRP A 113 -8.10 22.89 -7.90
C TRP A 113 -7.90 24.08 -6.98
N ARG A 114 -7.17 23.89 -5.89
CA ARG A 114 -6.92 24.99 -4.96
C ARG A 114 -5.96 26.00 -5.59
N ARG A 115 -6.37 27.27 -5.60
CA ARG A 115 -5.45 28.39 -5.80
C ARG A 115 -4.82 28.69 -4.45
N PRO A 116 -3.51 28.53 -4.28
CA PRO A 116 -2.86 28.85 -3.03
C PRO A 116 -2.91 30.36 -2.81
N THR A 117 -3.51 30.77 -1.70
CA THR A 117 -3.29 32.11 -1.14
C THR A 117 -1.87 32.15 -0.62
N LEU A 118 -0.97 32.94 -1.24
CA LEU A 118 0.43 33.08 -0.84
C LEU A 118 0.52 33.73 0.55
N ARG A 119 0.48 32.90 1.60
CA ARG A 119 0.46 33.35 3.00
C ARG A 119 1.80 33.14 3.71
N SER A 120 2.71 32.37 3.13
CA SER A 120 4.05 32.13 3.67
C SER A 120 5.12 32.04 2.59
N ALA A 121 6.39 32.20 2.98
CA ALA A 121 7.53 32.11 2.08
C ALA A 121 7.69 30.70 1.49
N GLU A 122 7.42 29.65 2.26
CA GLU A 122 7.48 28.27 1.77
C GLU A 122 6.41 28.02 0.69
N GLN A 123 5.24 28.63 0.84
CA GLN A 123 4.17 28.53 -0.13
C GLN A 123 4.51 29.23 -1.45
N ALA A 124 5.17 30.39 -1.38
CA ALA A 124 5.67 31.08 -2.56
C ALA A 124 6.72 30.24 -3.31
N ARG A 125 7.65 29.61 -2.59
CA ARG A 125 8.65 28.70 -3.18
C ARG A 125 8.00 27.47 -3.83
N SER A 126 6.99 26.89 -3.18
CA SER A 126 6.25 25.76 -3.74
C SER A 126 5.53 26.11 -5.05
N GLU A 127 5.00 27.33 -5.16
CA GLU A 127 4.33 27.79 -6.39
C GLU A 127 5.28 27.96 -7.58
N GLU A 128 6.56 28.27 -7.35
CA GLU A 128 7.55 28.34 -8.43
C GLU A 128 7.81 26.96 -9.07
N LEU A 129 7.59 25.88 -8.32
CA LEU A 129 7.73 24.50 -8.80
C LEU A 129 6.51 24.02 -9.58
N ARG A 130 5.35 24.67 -9.36
CA ARG A 130 4.04 24.21 -9.83
C ARG A 130 3.97 23.92 -11.34
N PRO A 131 4.58 24.70 -12.25
CA PRO A 131 4.59 24.36 -13.67
C PRO A 131 5.17 22.99 -13.97
N TYR A 132 6.31 22.66 -13.37
CA TYR A 132 7.00 21.39 -13.59
C TYR A 132 6.32 20.24 -12.84
N VAL A 133 5.72 20.51 -11.68
CA VAL A 133 4.84 19.56 -10.98
C VAL A 133 3.66 19.19 -11.88
N MET A 134 2.98 20.18 -12.46
CA MET A 134 1.86 19.95 -13.38
C MET A 134 2.29 19.18 -14.62
N ALA A 135 3.47 19.45 -15.17
CA ALA A 135 3.99 18.73 -16.33
C ALA A 135 4.20 17.23 -16.02
N PHE A 136 4.80 16.90 -14.88
CA PHE A 136 4.98 15.50 -14.48
C PHE A 136 3.65 14.81 -14.13
N LEU A 137 2.76 15.51 -13.41
CA LEU A 137 1.41 15.01 -13.10
C LEU A 137 0.52 14.87 -14.34
N ALA A 138 0.85 15.51 -15.47
CA ALA A 138 0.20 15.29 -16.76
C ALA A 138 0.84 14.13 -17.54
N LEU A 139 2.17 13.96 -17.41
CA LEU A 139 2.93 12.93 -18.12
C LEU A 139 2.51 11.52 -17.69
N THR A 140 2.29 11.29 -16.41
CA THR A 140 1.89 9.97 -15.91
C THR A 140 0.49 9.56 -16.41
N PRO A 141 -0.57 10.39 -16.30
CA PRO A 141 -1.85 10.13 -16.99
C PRO A 141 -1.73 9.96 -18.50
N ALA A 142 -0.88 10.76 -19.17
CA ALA A 142 -0.67 10.59 -20.62
C ALA A 142 -0.11 9.21 -20.96
N PHE A 143 0.83 8.70 -20.16
CA PHE A 143 1.34 7.34 -20.31
C PHE A 143 0.24 6.28 -20.16
N PHE A 144 -0.60 6.36 -19.11
CA PHE A 144 -1.70 5.40 -18.94
C PHE A 144 -2.78 5.51 -20.01
N ALA A 145 -3.14 6.73 -20.43
CA ALA A 145 -4.07 6.93 -21.54
C ALA A 145 -3.51 6.36 -22.85
N PHE A 146 -2.20 6.49 -23.09
CA PHE A 146 -1.53 5.87 -24.23
C PHE A 146 -1.63 4.34 -24.18
N LEU A 147 -1.39 3.72 -23.02
CA LEU A 147 -1.52 2.27 -22.86
C LEU A 147 -2.95 1.78 -23.17
N LEU A 148 -3.96 2.46 -22.64
CA LEU A 148 -5.36 2.08 -22.87
C LEU A 148 -5.74 2.18 -24.34
N VAL A 149 -5.27 3.22 -25.03
CA VAL A 149 -5.61 3.44 -26.43
C VAL A 149 -4.85 2.50 -27.37
N GLN A 150 -3.60 2.15 -27.07
CA GLN A 150 -2.73 1.40 -28.00
C GLN A 150 -2.62 -0.09 -27.69
N LEU A 151 -2.79 -0.50 -26.43
CA LEU A 151 -2.51 -1.87 -25.99
C LEU A 151 -3.67 -2.53 -25.27
N THR A 152 -4.49 -1.76 -24.56
CA THR A 152 -5.39 -2.28 -23.53
C THR A 152 -6.72 -1.54 -23.57
N ASN A 153 -7.42 -1.65 -24.70
CA ASN A 153 -8.67 -0.93 -24.95
C ASN A 153 -9.85 -1.61 -24.22
N PRO A 154 -10.43 -1.01 -23.16
CA PRO A 154 -11.56 -1.60 -22.46
C PRO A 154 -12.87 -1.57 -23.27
N PHE A 155 -12.90 -0.83 -24.39
CA PHE A 155 -14.07 -0.68 -25.26
C PHE A 155 -13.96 -1.49 -26.55
N GLU A 156 -13.04 -2.45 -26.61
CA GLU A 156 -12.85 -3.27 -27.81
C GLU A 156 -14.10 -4.12 -28.11
N LEU A 157 -14.59 -4.02 -29.35
CA LEU A 157 -15.78 -4.76 -29.80
C LEU A 157 -15.39 -6.14 -30.33
N LEU A 158 -16.19 -7.14 -29.98
CA LEU A 158 -16.08 -8.48 -30.55
C LEU A 158 -16.68 -8.52 -31.98
N PRO A 159 -16.16 -9.37 -32.87
CA PRO A 159 -16.71 -9.55 -34.21
C PRO A 159 -18.17 -10.03 -34.22
N THR A 160 -18.57 -10.75 -33.18
CA THR A 160 -19.92 -11.28 -32.96
C THR A 160 -20.30 -11.09 -31.51
N THR A 161 -21.54 -10.71 -31.24
CA THR A 161 -22.05 -10.54 -29.88
C THR A 161 -22.42 -11.90 -29.27
N PRO A 162 -21.73 -12.36 -28.20
CA PRO A 162 -22.12 -13.56 -27.46
C PRO A 162 -23.46 -13.38 -26.77
N VAL A 163 -24.15 -14.50 -26.51
CA VAL A 163 -25.47 -14.51 -25.83
C VAL A 163 -25.31 -14.33 -24.31
N GLU A 164 -24.18 -14.75 -23.75
CA GLU A 164 -23.88 -14.71 -22.33
C GLU A 164 -22.40 -14.44 -22.10
N GLY A 165 -22.05 -13.84 -20.97
CA GLY A 165 -20.68 -13.57 -20.55
C GLY A 165 -20.05 -14.67 -19.70
N VAL A 166 -18.72 -14.65 -19.64
CA VAL A 166 -17.89 -15.59 -18.87
C VAL A 166 -18.05 -15.38 -17.35
N SER A 167 -18.47 -14.19 -16.93
CA SER A 167 -18.56 -13.76 -15.53
C SER A 167 -17.22 -13.57 -14.83
N LEU A 168 -17.28 -12.92 -13.66
CA LEU A 168 -16.14 -12.63 -12.83
C LEU A 168 -15.56 -13.92 -12.22
N ASN A 169 -14.22 -13.99 -12.10
CA ASN A 169 -13.58 -15.06 -11.35
C ASN A 169 -14.20 -15.15 -9.94
N PRO A 170 -14.65 -16.33 -9.48
CA PRO A 170 -15.31 -16.48 -8.19
C PRO A 170 -14.51 -15.94 -7.01
N LEU A 171 -13.17 -16.05 -7.04
CA LEU A 171 -12.28 -15.51 -5.99
C LEU A 171 -12.40 -13.99 -5.83
N LEU A 172 -12.92 -13.31 -6.85
CA LEU A 172 -13.12 -11.85 -6.89
C LEU A 172 -14.55 -11.46 -6.50
N GLN A 173 -15.46 -12.42 -6.30
CA GLN A 173 -16.84 -12.19 -5.88
C GLN A 173 -16.93 -12.02 -4.35
N ASN A 174 -16.15 -11.07 -3.83
CA ASN A 174 -16.01 -10.80 -2.41
C ASN A 174 -16.18 -9.30 -2.13
N PHE A 175 -16.78 -8.93 -0.99
CA PHE A 175 -16.93 -7.53 -0.59
C PHE A 175 -15.61 -6.76 -0.60
N TRP A 176 -14.51 -7.40 -0.19
CA TRP A 176 -13.22 -6.74 -0.12
C TRP A 176 -12.64 -6.39 -1.50
N MET A 177 -13.01 -7.13 -2.56
CA MET A 177 -12.65 -6.80 -3.94
C MET A 177 -13.27 -5.47 -4.41
N ILE A 178 -14.40 -5.05 -3.82
CA ILE A 178 -15.03 -3.78 -4.15
C ILE A 178 -14.20 -2.59 -3.65
N ILE A 179 -13.58 -2.74 -2.48
CA ILE A 179 -12.96 -1.61 -1.76
C ILE A 179 -11.44 -1.62 -1.79
N HIS A 180 -10.79 -2.78 -1.83
CA HIS A 180 -9.33 -2.89 -1.75
C HIS A 180 -8.61 -2.26 -2.95
N PRO A 181 -8.93 -2.62 -4.22
CA PRO A 181 -8.22 -2.06 -5.37
C PRO A 181 -8.33 -0.53 -5.47
N PRO A 182 -9.51 0.11 -5.32
CA PRO A 182 -9.59 1.57 -5.32
C PRO A 182 -8.70 2.26 -4.28
N ILE A 183 -8.55 1.68 -3.07
CA ILE A 183 -7.67 2.23 -2.03
C ILE A 183 -6.20 2.15 -2.46
N ILE A 184 -5.76 1.01 -3.01
CA ILE A 184 -4.38 0.80 -3.48
C ILE A 184 -4.06 1.71 -4.67
N PHE A 185 -4.93 1.78 -5.68
CA PHE A 185 -4.73 2.64 -6.84
C PHE A 185 -4.77 4.14 -6.48
N ALA A 186 -5.62 4.53 -5.53
CA ALA A 186 -5.57 5.88 -4.96
C ALA A 186 -4.22 6.16 -4.28
N ALA A 187 -3.69 5.21 -3.53
CA ALA A 187 -2.36 5.36 -2.91
C ALA A 187 -1.25 5.51 -3.95
N TYR A 188 -1.26 4.69 -5.01
CA TYR A 188 -0.30 4.80 -6.11
C TYR A 188 -0.38 6.15 -6.81
N ALA A 189 -1.59 6.62 -7.09
CA ALA A 189 -1.82 7.95 -7.67
C ALA A 189 -1.29 9.09 -6.78
N LEU A 190 -1.50 9.00 -5.46
CA LEU A 190 -1.04 10.02 -4.52
C LEU A 190 0.49 10.04 -4.38
N TRP A 191 1.19 8.91 -4.53
CA TRP A 191 2.66 8.84 -4.52
C TRP A 191 3.30 9.53 -5.73
N THR A 192 2.57 9.74 -6.83
CA THR A 192 3.05 10.55 -7.97
C THR A 192 3.29 12.01 -7.58
N VAL A 193 2.55 12.55 -6.60
CA VAL A 193 2.68 13.95 -6.16
C VAL A 193 4.04 14.28 -5.53
N PRO A 194 4.53 13.57 -4.48
CA PRO A 194 5.86 13.82 -3.94
C PRO A 194 6.98 13.59 -4.97
N ALA A 195 6.84 12.62 -5.88
CA ALA A 195 7.78 12.43 -6.98
C ALA A 195 7.78 13.64 -7.95
N ALA A 196 6.61 14.18 -8.29
CA ALA A 196 6.46 15.38 -9.12
C ALA A 196 7.16 16.60 -8.50
N TYR A 197 6.98 16.82 -7.19
CA TYR A 197 7.66 17.90 -6.46
C TYR A 197 9.19 17.69 -6.40
N ALA A 198 9.65 16.46 -6.16
CA ALA A 198 11.08 16.14 -6.14
C ALA A 198 11.74 16.39 -7.51
N LEU A 199 11.10 15.95 -8.60
CA LEU A 199 11.56 16.20 -9.97
C LEU A 199 11.52 17.69 -10.34
N ALA A 200 10.46 18.40 -9.98
CA ALA A 200 10.37 19.85 -10.18
C ALA A 200 11.47 20.60 -9.43
N ALA A 201 11.79 20.19 -8.20
CA ALA A 201 12.89 20.74 -7.42
C ALA A 201 14.26 20.50 -8.09
N LEU A 202 14.49 19.31 -8.66
CA LEU A 202 15.70 19.01 -9.44
C LEU A 202 15.81 19.85 -10.71
N ILE A 203 14.74 19.94 -11.48
CA ILE A 203 14.71 20.72 -12.74
C ILE A 203 15.03 22.18 -12.47
N THR A 204 14.40 22.77 -11.45
CA THR A 204 14.56 24.18 -11.09
C THR A 204 15.81 24.47 -10.25
N GLY A 205 16.47 23.44 -9.71
CA GLY A 205 17.59 23.59 -8.77
C GLY A 205 17.18 24.04 -7.36
N ARG A 206 15.87 24.16 -7.07
CA ARG A 206 15.34 24.63 -5.77
C ARG A 206 15.15 23.45 -4.82
N LEU A 207 16.26 22.97 -4.26
CA LEU A 207 16.34 21.72 -3.48
C LEU A 207 16.30 21.92 -1.96
N ASP A 208 15.90 23.11 -1.52
CA ASP A 208 15.64 23.41 -0.11
C ASP A 208 14.39 22.67 0.42
N ALA A 209 14.03 22.87 1.68
CA ALA A 209 12.83 22.22 2.25
C ALA A 209 11.50 22.74 1.66
N GLY A 210 11.50 23.71 0.75
CA GLY A 210 10.28 24.32 0.20
C GLY A 210 9.42 23.33 -0.61
N TRP A 211 10.04 22.41 -1.34
CA TRP A 211 9.30 21.38 -2.09
C TRP A 211 8.62 20.35 -1.16
N LEU A 212 9.18 20.10 0.02
CA LEU A 212 8.59 19.21 1.03
C LEU A 212 7.28 19.78 1.57
N PHE A 213 7.15 21.10 1.67
CA PHE A 213 5.90 21.72 2.10
C PHE A 213 4.72 21.39 1.16
N GLY A 214 4.97 21.48 -0.15
CA GLY A 214 3.97 21.17 -1.19
C GLY A 214 3.60 19.69 -1.22
N SER A 215 4.55 18.79 -0.93
CA SER A 215 4.35 17.34 -1.01
C SER A 215 3.89 16.68 0.29
N ARG A 216 4.10 17.29 1.47
CA ARG A 216 3.93 16.61 2.78
C ARG A 216 2.54 16.04 3.02
N ARG A 217 1.47 16.80 2.74
CA ARG A 217 0.09 16.34 2.98
C ARG A 217 -0.27 15.16 2.07
N TRP A 218 0.17 15.23 0.83
CA TRP A 218 -0.02 14.19 -0.18
C TRP A 218 0.78 12.93 0.15
N THR A 219 2.02 13.11 0.64
CA THR A 219 2.87 12.00 1.11
C THR A 219 2.20 11.24 2.24
N LEU A 220 1.65 11.94 3.24
CA LEU A 220 0.96 11.29 4.36
C LEU A 220 -0.35 10.62 3.92
N ALA A 221 -1.09 11.24 2.99
CA ALA A 221 -2.29 10.63 2.42
C ALA A 221 -1.94 9.35 1.65
N ALA A 222 -0.93 9.39 0.77
CA ALA A 222 -0.45 8.24 0.02
C ALA A 222 0.02 7.11 0.94
N TRP A 223 0.78 7.46 1.98
CA TRP A 223 1.32 6.50 2.95
C TRP A 223 0.22 5.81 3.78
N ILE A 224 -0.78 6.56 4.25
CA ILE A 224 -1.93 5.99 4.98
C ILE A 224 -2.79 5.14 4.06
N SER A 225 -3.14 5.63 2.87
CA SER A 225 -3.93 4.87 1.91
C SER A 225 -3.25 3.57 1.50
N LEU A 226 -1.92 3.60 1.28
CA LEU A 226 -1.17 2.38 0.96
C LEU A 226 -1.19 1.39 2.13
N GLY A 227 -0.97 1.86 3.35
CA GLY A 227 -1.04 1.02 4.55
C GLY A 227 -2.43 0.41 4.76
N LEU A 228 -3.50 1.19 4.56
CA LEU A 228 -4.87 0.69 4.62
C LEU A 228 -5.15 -0.34 3.52
N GLY A 229 -4.70 -0.07 2.30
CA GLY A 229 -4.82 -1.00 1.18
C GLY A 229 -4.16 -2.35 1.51
N ILE A 230 -2.94 -2.33 2.05
CA ILE A 230 -2.22 -3.54 2.48
C ILE A 230 -3.01 -4.31 3.56
N LEU A 231 -3.54 -3.62 4.59
CA LEU A 231 -4.30 -4.26 5.66
C LEU A 231 -5.60 -4.91 5.15
N VAL A 232 -6.35 -4.20 4.31
CA VAL A 232 -7.59 -4.72 3.72
C VAL A 232 -7.28 -5.88 2.77
N GLY A 233 -6.19 -5.79 2.00
CA GLY A 233 -5.75 -6.85 1.09
C GLY A 233 -5.34 -8.12 1.83
N ALA A 234 -4.56 -8.00 2.90
CA ALA A 234 -4.17 -9.12 3.75
C ALA A 234 -5.38 -9.82 4.36
N TRP A 235 -6.38 -9.04 4.80
CA TRP A 235 -7.63 -9.60 5.32
C TRP A 235 -8.44 -10.33 4.26
N TRP A 236 -8.51 -9.80 3.04
CA TRP A 236 -9.16 -10.47 1.92
C TRP A 236 -8.46 -11.77 1.54
N ALA A 237 -7.13 -11.75 1.40
CA ALA A 237 -6.34 -12.94 1.09
C ALA A 237 -6.49 -14.02 2.19
N TYR A 238 -6.58 -13.61 3.46
CA TYR A 238 -6.84 -14.53 4.56
C TYR A 238 -8.19 -15.26 4.43
N LEU A 239 -9.24 -14.55 3.98
CA LEU A 239 -10.57 -15.13 3.77
C LEU A 239 -10.60 -16.03 2.53
N GLU A 240 -10.05 -15.57 1.42
CA GLU A 240 -10.24 -16.19 0.12
C GLU A 240 -9.24 -17.32 -0.15
N LEU A 241 -7.99 -17.14 0.30
CA LEU A 241 -6.90 -18.09 0.02
C LEU A 241 -6.56 -18.98 1.21
N GLY A 242 -7.10 -18.67 2.40
CA GLY A 242 -7.10 -19.57 3.54
C GLY A 242 -5.72 -20.01 4.02
N TRP A 243 -4.69 -19.17 3.89
CA TRP A 243 -3.28 -19.51 4.18
C TRP A 243 -2.96 -19.94 5.60
N GLY A 244 -3.95 -19.99 6.49
CA GLY A 244 -3.73 -20.31 7.90
C GLY A 244 -2.90 -19.25 8.64
N GLY A 245 -2.69 -18.05 8.07
CA GLY A 245 -1.85 -17.02 8.67
C GLY A 245 -2.11 -15.62 8.11
N TYR A 246 -1.51 -14.59 8.71
CA TYR A 246 -1.81 -13.19 8.40
C TYR A 246 -1.15 -12.64 7.12
N TRP A 247 -0.17 -13.35 6.55
CA TRP A 247 0.62 -12.89 5.40
C TRP A 247 1.30 -14.07 4.69
N GLY A 248 1.29 -14.07 3.35
CA GLY A 248 1.75 -15.19 2.53
C GLY A 248 3.13 -15.01 1.89
N TRP A 249 3.67 -13.78 1.91
CA TRP A 249 4.90 -13.41 1.17
C TRP A 249 4.78 -13.61 -0.34
N ASP A 250 3.56 -13.58 -0.88
CA ASP A 250 3.33 -13.66 -2.32
C ASP A 250 3.86 -12.39 -3.03
N PRO A 251 4.37 -12.49 -4.28
CA PRO A 251 4.88 -11.35 -5.03
C PRO A 251 3.95 -10.14 -5.12
N VAL A 252 2.64 -10.32 -5.25
CA VAL A 252 1.69 -9.20 -5.33
C VAL A 252 1.60 -8.48 -3.99
N GLU A 253 1.51 -9.22 -2.88
CA GLU A 253 1.54 -8.65 -1.54
C GLU A 253 2.86 -7.89 -1.28
N ASN A 254 3.99 -8.55 -1.57
CA ASN A 254 5.32 -7.99 -1.44
C ASN A 254 5.48 -6.71 -2.25
N SER A 255 4.93 -6.68 -3.46
CA SER A 255 5.04 -5.53 -4.37
C SER A 255 4.37 -4.27 -3.81
N SER A 256 3.35 -4.42 -2.95
CA SER A 256 2.72 -3.31 -2.24
C SER A 256 3.49 -2.90 -0.97
N LEU A 257 4.13 -3.84 -0.28
CA LEU A 257 4.94 -3.59 0.93
C LEU A 257 6.24 -2.83 0.62
N ILE A 258 6.91 -3.14 -0.48
CA ILE A 258 8.17 -2.52 -0.89
C ILE A 258 8.07 -0.97 -0.99
N PRO A 259 7.13 -0.37 -1.77
CA PRO A 259 6.96 1.08 -1.79
C PRO A 259 6.53 1.64 -0.44
N TRP A 260 5.78 0.89 0.38
CA TRP A 260 5.41 1.35 1.72
C TRP A 260 6.63 1.50 2.64
N LEU A 261 7.59 0.57 2.57
CA LEU A 261 8.86 0.65 3.33
C LEU A 261 9.73 1.83 2.88
N VAL A 262 9.91 2.00 1.56
CA VAL A 262 10.68 3.13 1.01
C VAL A 262 9.98 4.47 1.28
N GLY A 263 8.67 4.52 1.16
CA GLY A 263 7.85 5.69 1.50
C GLY A 263 7.90 6.02 3.00
N THR A 264 7.96 5.01 3.86
CA THR A 264 8.16 5.20 5.32
C THR A 264 9.54 5.82 5.60
N ALA A 265 10.58 5.39 4.88
CA ALA A 265 11.90 5.98 4.96
C ALA A 265 11.85 7.47 4.55
N PHE A 266 11.12 7.79 3.46
CA PHE A 266 10.91 9.17 3.01
C PHE A 266 10.20 10.04 4.06
N VAL A 267 9.10 9.55 4.65
CA VAL A 267 8.36 10.28 5.70
C VAL A 267 9.26 10.66 6.87
N HIS A 268 10.20 9.78 7.26
CA HIS A 268 11.15 10.02 8.34
C HIS A 268 12.28 10.96 7.91
N SER A 269 12.88 10.72 6.74
CA SER A 269 14.02 11.51 6.25
C SER A 269 13.63 12.94 5.85
N ALA A 270 12.40 13.17 5.42
CA ALA A 270 11.87 14.52 5.16
C ALA A 270 11.91 15.41 6.42
N ILE A 271 11.70 14.84 7.61
CA ILE A 271 11.79 15.57 8.89
C ILE A 271 13.19 16.12 9.13
N ILE A 272 14.21 15.38 8.71
CA ILE A 272 15.62 15.73 8.92
C ILE A 272 16.01 16.87 7.99
N GLN A 273 15.59 16.82 6.72
CA GLN A 273 15.81 17.93 5.80
C GLN A 273 15.10 19.21 6.30
N GLU A 274 13.84 19.13 6.71
CA GLU A 274 13.10 20.28 7.26
C GLU A 274 13.79 20.91 8.49
N ARG A 275 14.43 20.11 9.35
CA ARG A 275 14.97 20.58 10.64
C ARG A 275 16.47 20.86 10.64
N ARG A 276 17.23 20.20 9.77
CA ARG A 276 18.70 20.19 9.78
C ARG A 276 19.32 20.44 8.41
N ASP A 277 18.50 20.55 7.37
CA ASP A 277 18.97 20.74 6.00
C ASP A 277 19.99 19.68 5.55
N MET A 278 19.71 18.43 5.91
CA MET A 278 20.50 17.26 5.53
C MET A 278 19.69 16.36 4.59
N PHE A 279 20.37 15.41 3.93
CA PHE A 279 19.74 14.35 3.13
C PHE A 279 18.89 14.84 1.96
N ARG A 280 19.23 15.99 1.35
CA ARG A 280 18.52 16.54 0.19
C ARG A 280 18.44 15.54 -0.98
N ALA A 281 19.59 15.00 -1.40
CA ALA A 281 19.65 13.98 -2.47
C ALA A 281 18.87 12.72 -2.12
N TRP A 282 19.02 12.26 -0.88
CA TRP A 282 18.35 11.07 -0.37
C TRP A 282 16.83 11.20 -0.42
N ASN A 283 16.29 12.34 0.02
CA ASN A 283 14.85 12.58 0.00
C ASN A 283 14.27 12.66 -1.42
N VAL A 284 15.00 13.25 -2.36
CA VAL A 284 14.63 13.25 -3.77
C VAL A 284 14.57 11.82 -4.31
N LEU A 285 15.63 11.02 -4.07
CA LEU A 285 15.69 9.64 -4.53
C LEU A 285 14.59 8.79 -3.89
N LEU A 286 14.35 8.90 -2.58
CA LEU A 286 13.30 8.15 -1.90
C LEU A 286 11.90 8.49 -2.42
N ALA A 287 11.61 9.78 -2.65
CA ALA A 287 10.31 10.20 -3.18
C ALA A 287 10.05 9.63 -4.59
N VAL A 288 11.04 9.73 -5.48
CA VAL A 288 10.91 9.21 -6.84
C VAL A 288 10.92 7.68 -6.86
N LEU A 289 11.79 7.04 -6.08
CA LEU A 289 11.87 5.58 -6.00
C LEU A 289 10.57 4.99 -5.46
N THR A 290 9.94 5.62 -4.46
CA THR A 290 8.62 5.19 -3.97
C THR A 290 7.59 5.19 -5.10
N PHE A 291 7.53 6.24 -5.92
CA PHE A 291 6.65 6.29 -7.09
C PHE A 291 6.99 5.20 -8.12
N ILE A 292 8.27 5.03 -8.48
CA ILE A 292 8.71 3.95 -9.37
C ILE A 292 8.27 2.59 -8.83
N LEU A 293 8.38 2.36 -7.52
CA LEU A 293 7.97 1.11 -6.88
C LEU A 293 6.45 0.90 -6.88
N THR A 294 5.63 1.96 -6.96
CA THR A 294 4.18 1.80 -7.24
C THR A 294 3.93 1.37 -8.69
N ILE A 295 4.76 1.82 -9.64
CA ILE A 295 4.71 1.30 -11.02
C ILE A 295 5.14 -0.16 -11.05
N PHE A 296 6.21 -0.50 -10.32
CA PHE A 296 6.69 -1.86 -10.14
C PHE A 296 5.60 -2.78 -9.58
N ALA A 297 4.82 -2.33 -8.61
CA ALA A 297 3.73 -3.12 -8.07
C ALA A 297 2.72 -3.55 -9.14
N THR A 298 2.36 -2.63 -10.04
CA THR A 298 1.46 -2.98 -11.14
C THR A 298 2.16 -3.86 -12.19
N PHE A 299 3.43 -3.61 -12.46
CA PHE A 299 4.25 -4.50 -13.30
C PHE A 299 4.24 -5.94 -12.76
N VAL A 300 4.40 -6.16 -11.46
CA VAL A 300 4.32 -7.50 -10.85
C VAL A 300 2.96 -8.14 -11.10
N THR A 301 1.86 -7.39 -10.89
CA THR A 301 0.50 -7.94 -11.04
C THR A 301 0.05 -8.21 -12.48
N ARG A 302 0.65 -7.55 -13.48
CA ARG A 302 0.10 -7.49 -14.86
C ARG A 302 1.07 -7.83 -15.99
N SER A 303 2.37 -8.01 -15.71
CA SER A 303 3.37 -8.27 -16.76
C SER A 303 3.45 -9.71 -17.24
N GLY A 304 2.97 -10.67 -16.43
CA GLY A 304 3.21 -12.10 -16.65
C GLY A 304 4.68 -12.53 -16.49
N LEU A 305 5.60 -11.63 -16.13
CA LEU A 305 7.03 -11.92 -15.96
C LEU A 305 7.37 -12.43 -14.55
N ILE A 306 6.45 -12.28 -13.60
CA ILE A 306 6.58 -12.73 -12.21
C ILE A 306 5.31 -13.51 -11.87
N HIS A 307 5.44 -14.81 -11.61
CA HIS A 307 4.32 -15.66 -11.24
C HIS A 307 3.83 -15.36 -9.82
N SER A 308 2.51 -15.18 -9.67
CA SER A 308 1.84 -14.96 -8.39
C SER A 308 0.46 -15.59 -8.43
N VAL A 309 -0.01 -16.07 -7.28
CA VAL A 309 -1.37 -16.60 -7.14
C VAL A 309 -2.44 -15.50 -7.22
N HIS A 310 -2.06 -14.24 -7.06
CA HIS A 310 -2.93 -13.06 -7.19
C HIS A 310 -2.79 -12.37 -8.55
N ALA A 311 -1.97 -12.90 -9.46
CA ALA A 311 -1.86 -12.37 -10.81
C ALA A 311 -2.93 -13.03 -11.70
N PHE A 312 -3.91 -12.23 -12.13
CA PHE A 312 -5.04 -12.71 -12.94
C PHE A 312 -4.95 -12.29 -14.42
N ALA A 313 -3.85 -11.64 -14.84
CA ALA A 313 -3.65 -11.20 -16.22
C ALA A 313 -2.17 -11.27 -16.65
N GLU A 314 -1.91 -11.81 -17.83
CA GLU A 314 -0.60 -11.85 -18.48
C GLU A 314 -0.63 -11.02 -19.76
N SER A 315 0.35 -10.12 -19.97
CA SER A 315 0.35 -9.25 -21.15
C SER A 315 1.76 -8.72 -21.49
N PRO A 316 2.08 -8.52 -22.80
CA PRO A 316 3.31 -7.85 -23.23
C PRO A 316 3.50 -6.42 -22.68
N ILE A 317 2.48 -5.87 -22.02
CA ILE A 317 2.49 -4.53 -21.42
C ILE A 317 3.58 -4.33 -20.37
N GLY A 318 4.10 -5.41 -19.78
CA GLY A 318 5.19 -5.38 -18.81
C GLY A 318 6.40 -4.56 -19.29
N TRP A 319 6.76 -4.67 -20.58
CA TRP A 319 7.89 -3.93 -21.15
C TRP A 319 7.67 -2.42 -21.18
N TRP A 320 6.43 -1.96 -21.33
CA TRP A 320 6.10 -0.53 -21.30
C TRP A 320 6.21 0.04 -19.89
N TYR A 321 5.76 -0.71 -18.88
CA TYR A 321 5.99 -0.33 -17.48
C TYR A 321 7.47 -0.28 -17.14
N LEU A 322 8.25 -1.30 -17.54
CA LEU A 322 9.69 -1.33 -17.33
C LEU A 322 10.38 -0.14 -18.03
N GLY A 323 10.05 0.14 -19.28
CA GLY A 323 10.58 1.28 -20.02
C GLY A 323 10.26 2.62 -19.35
N TYR A 324 9.03 2.80 -18.87
CA TYR A 324 8.63 4.01 -18.14
C TYR A 324 9.38 4.16 -16.81
N MET A 325 9.54 3.09 -16.04
CA MET A 325 10.32 3.09 -14.80
C MET A 325 11.79 3.45 -15.04
N LEU A 326 12.42 2.82 -16.03
CA LEU A 326 13.81 3.07 -16.39
C LEU A 326 14.01 4.51 -16.90
N LEU A 327 13.07 5.05 -17.68
CA LEU A 327 13.10 6.43 -18.14
C LEU A 327 13.05 7.42 -16.97
N VAL A 328 12.08 7.26 -16.05
CA VAL A 328 11.95 8.14 -14.88
C VAL A 328 13.19 8.03 -13.99
N LEU A 329 13.72 6.83 -13.79
CA LEU A 329 14.95 6.60 -13.03
C LEU A 329 16.16 7.28 -13.69
N ALA A 330 16.36 7.09 -14.99
CA ALA A 330 17.48 7.66 -15.74
C ALA A 330 17.45 9.19 -15.74
N VAL A 331 16.28 9.80 -15.96
CA VAL A 331 16.10 11.26 -15.87
C VAL A 331 16.41 11.75 -14.46
N THR A 332 15.93 11.05 -13.43
CA THR A 332 16.18 11.42 -12.04
C THR A 332 17.66 11.35 -11.69
N VAL A 333 18.34 10.25 -12.03
CA VAL A 333 19.77 10.08 -11.79
C VAL A 333 20.57 11.12 -12.57
N GLY A 334 20.27 11.36 -13.84
CA GLY A 334 20.92 12.39 -14.65
C GLY A 334 20.79 13.79 -14.03
N LEU A 335 19.59 14.14 -13.56
CA LEU A 335 19.35 15.41 -12.88
C LEU A 335 20.04 15.50 -11.50
N VAL A 336 20.05 14.42 -10.72
CA VAL A 336 20.77 14.35 -9.43
C VAL A 336 22.27 14.58 -9.65
N LEU A 337 22.87 13.92 -10.63
CA LEU A 337 24.27 14.09 -10.99
C LEU A 337 24.54 15.54 -11.44
N ALA A 338 23.66 16.13 -12.26
CA ALA A 338 23.76 17.51 -12.71
C ALA A 338 23.62 18.54 -11.56
N ARG A 339 22.88 18.21 -10.50
CA ARG A 339 22.60 19.07 -9.34
C ARG A 339 23.40 18.73 -8.08
N THR A 340 24.51 18.00 -8.24
CA THR A 340 25.31 17.50 -7.10
C THR A 340 25.74 18.62 -6.13
N ARG A 341 26.00 19.84 -6.63
CA ARG A 341 26.41 20.98 -5.79
C ARG A 341 25.26 21.50 -4.93
N GLU A 342 24.08 21.68 -5.53
CA GLU A 342 22.86 22.17 -4.87
C GLU A 342 22.27 21.14 -3.90
N LEU A 343 22.56 19.86 -4.12
CA LEU A 343 22.16 18.73 -3.28
C LEU A 343 23.05 18.54 -2.04
N ARG A 344 24.21 19.21 -1.95
CA ARG A 344 25.01 19.24 -0.72
C ARG A 344 24.27 20.09 0.31
N GLY A 345 23.68 19.42 1.30
CA GLY A 345 23.10 20.09 2.47
C GLY A 345 24.18 20.72 3.35
N GLU A 346 23.78 21.64 4.22
CA GLU A 346 24.71 22.33 5.12
C GLU A 346 25.04 21.50 6.38
N GLY A 347 24.20 20.52 6.73
CA GLY A 347 24.37 19.71 7.94
C GLY A 347 25.32 18.51 7.80
N GLN A 348 25.99 18.15 8.89
CA GLN A 348 26.81 16.94 9.02
C GLN A 348 26.13 15.92 9.93
N VAL A 349 26.34 14.62 9.65
CA VAL A 349 25.88 13.54 10.54
C VAL A 349 26.63 13.65 11.86
N GLY A 350 25.89 13.75 12.97
CA GLY A 350 26.45 13.82 14.32
C GLY A 350 27.02 12.50 14.79
N ASP A 351 27.36 12.44 16.09
CA ASP A 351 27.87 11.23 16.75
C ASP A 351 26.93 10.01 16.58
N LEU A 352 27.44 8.79 16.80
CA LEU A 352 26.66 7.54 16.75
C LEU A 352 25.44 7.54 17.69
N LEU A 353 25.50 8.29 18.79
CA LEU A 353 24.39 8.50 19.74
C LEU A 353 23.71 9.86 19.51
N SER A 354 23.41 10.16 18.26
CA SER A 354 22.65 11.34 17.85
C SER A 354 21.34 10.92 17.20
N ARG A 355 20.33 11.79 17.30
CA ARG A 355 19.06 11.58 16.61
C ARG A 355 19.27 11.49 15.09
N GLU A 356 20.17 12.28 14.54
CA GLU A 356 20.55 12.27 13.12
C GLU A 356 21.03 10.88 12.66
N PHE A 357 21.94 10.25 13.42
CA PHE A 357 22.45 8.92 13.11
C PHE A 357 21.38 7.84 13.24
N ILE A 358 20.52 7.91 14.26
CA ILE A 358 19.47 6.90 14.46
C ILE A 358 18.40 6.98 13.37
N PHE A 359 18.08 8.18 12.90
CA PHE A 359 17.22 8.32 11.74
C PHE A 359 17.86 7.76 10.46
N LEU A 360 19.17 7.96 10.26
CA LEU A 360 19.90 7.34 9.16
C LEU A 360 19.85 5.80 9.26
N LEU A 361 20.14 5.24 10.44
CA LEU A 361 20.04 3.80 10.69
C LEU A 361 18.62 3.28 10.41
N THR A 362 17.59 3.99 10.87
CA THR A 362 16.18 3.64 10.60
C THR A 362 15.91 3.60 9.09
N ASN A 363 16.40 4.59 8.34
CA ASN A 363 16.28 4.61 6.88
C ASN A 363 17.00 3.44 6.22
N LEU A 364 18.23 3.14 6.64
CA LEU A 364 19.00 2.01 6.10
C LEU A 364 18.32 0.67 6.38
N LEU A 365 17.72 0.49 7.56
CA LEU A 365 16.97 -0.73 7.89
C LEU A 365 15.67 -0.85 7.07
N LEU A 366 14.95 0.25 6.86
CA LEU A 366 13.76 0.26 6.00
C LEU A 366 14.10 -0.07 4.55
N LEU A 367 15.17 0.53 4.01
CA LEU A 367 15.64 0.24 2.66
C LEU A 367 16.23 -1.17 2.54
N GLY A 368 16.96 -1.65 3.54
CA GLY A 368 17.46 -3.01 3.59
C GLY A 368 16.32 -4.03 3.60
N SER A 369 15.25 -3.75 4.36
CA SER A 369 14.04 -4.57 4.36
C SER A 369 13.35 -4.55 2.99
N ALA A 370 13.19 -3.37 2.39
CA ALA A 370 12.61 -3.23 1.05
C ALA A 370 13.44 -3.98 -0.01
N ALA A 371 14.77 -3.88 0.05
CA ALA A 371 15.68 -4.58 -0.85
C ALA A 371 15.62 -6.10 -0.66
N ALA A 372 15.57 -6.59 0.58
CA ALA A 372 15.43 -8.02 0.86
C ALA A 372 14.12 -8.59 0.29
N VAL A 373 13.00 -7.89 0.50
CA VAL A 373 11.69 -8.30 -0.05
C VAL A 373 11.68 -8.22 -1.58
N LEU A 374 12.26 -7.17 -2.16
CA LEU A 374 12.38 -7.03 -3.63
C LEU A 374 13.23 -8.15 -4.24
N LEU A 375 14.40 -8.44 -3.67
CA LEU A 375 15.26 -9.52 -4.13
C LEU A 375 14.58 -10.88 -4.01
N GLY A 376 13.86 -11.12 -2.90
CA GLY A 376 13.08 -12.35 -2.75
C GLY A 376 11.96 -12.45 -3.79
N THR A 377 11.28 -11.34 -4.07
CA THR A 377 10.21 -11.27 -5.08
C THR A 377 10.73 -11.55 -6.50
N LEU A 378 11.94 -11.08 -6.82
CA LEU A 378 12.59 -11.31 -8.12
C LEU A 378 13.35 -12.64 -8.17
N TRP A 379 13.47 -13.37 -7.06
CA TRP A 379 14.28 -14.57 -6.96
C TRP A 379 13.88 -15.68 -7.95
N PRO A 380 12.58 -15.99 -8.16
CA PRO A 380 12.16 -16.97 -9.18
C PRO A 380 12.64 -16.56 -10.58
N THR A 381 12.40 -15.31 -10.98
CA THR A 381 12.81 -14.78 -12.29
C THR A 381 14.33 -14.81 -12.48
N LEU A 382 15.09 -14.47 -11.44
CA LEU A 382 16.56 -14.51 -11.46
C LEU A 382 17.09 -15.94 -11.57
N THR A 383 16.50 -16.89 -10.85
CA THR A 383 16.91 -18.30 -10.89
C THR A 383 16.49 -18.99 -12.20
N GLY A 384 15.32 -18.66 -12.74
CA GLY A 384 14.91 -19.07 -14.07
C GLY A 384 15.89 -18.59 -15.15
N ALA A 385 16.24 -17.31 -15.14
CA ALA A 385 17.15 -16.72 -16.13
C ALA A 385 18.60 -17.24 -16.05
N THR A 386 19.10 -17.57 -14.85
CA THR A 386 20.51 -17.97 -14.65
C THR A 386 20.73 -19.47 -14.53
N ARG A 387 19.75 -20.22 -14.04
CA ARG A 387 19.85 -21.67 -13.76
C ARG A 387 18.88 -22.51 -14.58
N GLY A 388 17.96 -21.89 -15.33
CA GLY A 388 16.93 -22.58 -16.12
C GLY A 388 15.79 -23.20 -15.30
N LEU A 389 15.77 -22.97 -13.98
CA LEU A 389 14.75 -23.48 -13.06
C LEU A 389 14.32 -22.36 -12.13
N GLU A 390 13.02 -22.04 -12.15
CA GLU A 390 12.43 -21.05 -11.26
C GLU A 390 12.26 -21.65 -9.86
N THR A 391 12.82 -20.96 -8.86
CA THR A 391 12.70 -21.37 -7.46
C THR A 391 12.16 -20.23 -6.63
N SER A 392 11.06 -20.47 -5.92
CA SER A 392 10.45 -19.49 -5.01
C SER A 392 11.00 -19.62 -3.60
N LEU A 393 11.10 -18.49 -2.90
CA LEU A 393 11.45 -18.49 -1.48
C LEU A 393 10.23 -18.87 -0.64
N SER A 394 10.43 -19.73 0.35
CA SER A 394 9.40 -20.05 1.33
C SER A 394 9.15 -18.87 2.30
N PRO A 395 7.96 -18.78 2.91
CA PRO A 395 7.68 -17.84 4.00
C PRO A 395 8.72 -17.85 5.13
N GLU A 396 9.27 -19.02 5.46
CA GLU A 396 10.29 -19.17 6.48
C GLU A 396 11.58 -18.39 6.12
N ASN A 397 12.00 -18.43 4.85
CA ASN A 397 13.16 -17.68 4.39
C ASN A 397 12.95 -16.17 4.59
N TYR A 398 11.79 -15.64 4.21
CA TYR A 398 11.47 -14.23 4.44
C TYR A 398 11.48 -13.89 5.94
N ASN A 399 10.86 -14.72 6.77
CA ASN A 399 10.77 -14.48 8.22
C ASN A 399 12.15 -14.47 8.90
N ARG A 400 13.11 -15.31 8.46
CA ARG A 400 14.48 -15.31 8.98
C ARG A 400 15.21 -13.97 8.75
N PHE A 401 14.92 -13.25 7.67
CA PHE A 401 15.49 -11.92 7.42
C PHE A 401 14.64 -10.81 8.03
N MET A 402 13.33 -10.85 7.82
CA MET A 402 12.40 -9.78 8.18
C MET A 402 12.10 -9.73 9.67
N GLY A 403 12.11 -10.86 10.39
CA GLY A 403 11.90 -10.91 11.84
C GLY A 403 12.92 -10.07 12.61
N PRO A 404 14.23 -10.33 12.49
CA PRO A 404 15.26 -9.54 13.16
C PRO A 404 15.26 -8.05 12.75
N LEU A 405 15.10 -7.76 11.45
CA LEU A 405 15.04 -6.37 10.94
C LEU A 405 13.83 -5.62 11.49
N GLY A 406 12.66 -6.25 11.49
CA GLY A 406 11.42 -5.70 12.02
C GLY A 406 11.54 -5.43 13.53
N LEU A 407 12.07 -6.39 14.29
CA LEU A 407 12.28 -6.21 15.73
C LEU A 407 13.25 -5.06 16.03
N LEU A 408 14.34 -4.92 15.26
CA LEU A 408 15.29 -3.82 15.40
C LEU A 408 14.61 -2.46 15.12
N LEU A 409 13.77 -2.37 14.09
CA LEU A 409 12.96 -1.17 13.82
C LEU A 409 12.03 -0.83 14.99
N VAL A 410 11.39 -1.83 15.61
CA VAL A 410 10.52 -1.63 16.78
C VAL A 410 11.31 -1.13 17.98
N VAL A 411 12.50 -1.67 18.25
CA VAL A 411 13.40 -1.15 19.29
C VAL A 411 13.74 0.32 19.04
N LEU A 412 14.05 0.70 17.79
CA LEU A 412 14.36 2.08 17.44
C LEU A 412 13.16 3.03 17.65
N ILE A 413 11.93 2.57 17.47
CA ILE A 413 10.72 3.33 17.83
C ILE A 413 10.73 3.72 19.32
N GLY A 414 11.15 2.82 20.21
CA GLY A 414 11.22 3.07 21.65
C GLY A 414 12.44 3.90 22.08
N ILE A 415 13.54 3.83 21.36
CA ILE A 415 14.79 4.53 21.72
C ILE A 415 14.84 5.96 21.14
N CYS A 416 14.45 6.15 19.88
CA CYS A 416 14.60 7.42 19.15
C CYS A 416 13.96 8.64 19.85
N PRO A 417 12.75 8.55 20.45
CA PRO A 417 12.12 9.68 21.14
C PRO A 417 12.89 10.19 22.37
N LEU A 418 13.78 9.37 22.93
CA LEU A 418 14.54 9.67 24.15
C LEU A 418 15.89 10.32 23.86
N ILE A 419 16.33 10.31 22.60
CA ILE A 419 17.65 10.80 22.19
C ILE A 419 17.53 12.21 21.66
N GLU A 420 18.39 13.11 22.15
CA GLU A 420 18.43 14.52 21.76
C GLU A 420 19.16 14.74 20.42
N TRP A 421 18.99 15.90 19.81
CA TRP A 421 19.74 16.30 18.62
C TRP A 421 21.22 16.54 18.99
N ARG A 422 22.16 16.24 18.08
CA ARG A 422 23.63 16.30 18.26
C ARG A 422 24.26 15.25 19.19
N LYS A 423 23.91 15.17 20.48
CA LYS A 423 24.57 14.21 21.39
C LYS A 423 23.79 13.94 22.67
N ILE A 424 23.71 12.66 23.05
CA ILE A 424 23.42 12.23 24.42
C ILE A 424 24.57 11.35 24.93
N SER A 425 24.93 11.43 26.20
CA SER A 425 25.90 10.50 26.80
C SER A 425 25.24 9.14 27.08
N ALA A 426 25.99 8.06 26.87
CA ALA A 426 25.48 6.69 27.08
C ALA A 426 24.91 6.48 28.49
N GLY A 427 25.58 6.99 29.53
CA GLY A 427 25.10 6.90 30.92
C GLY A 427 23.83 7.71 31.21
N ARG A 428 23.52 8.77 30.43
CA ARG A 428 22.24 9.48 30.54
C ARG A 428 21.13 8.73 29.82
N LEU A 429 21.45 8.11 28.67
CA LEU A 429 20.51 7.26 27.94
C LEU A 429 20.13 6.00 28.74
N LEU A 430 21.10 5.29 29.32
CA LEU A 430 20.81 4.12 30.15
C LEU A 430 19.91 4.47 31.35
N ARG A 431 20.17 5.60 32.01
CA ARG A 431 19.31 6.12 33.08
C ARG A 431 17.94 6.60 32.60
N SER A 432 17.74 6.93 31.33
CA SER A 432 16.42 7.30 30.81
C SER A 432 15.59 6.11 30.32
N LEU A 433 16.23 4.94 30.20
CA LEU A 433 15.66 3.69 29.72
C LEU A 433 15.29 2.69 30.81
N TRP A 434 15.75 2.88 32.05
CA TRP A 434 15.63 1.86 33.09
C TRP A 434 14.20 1.39 33.34
N VAL A 435 13.20 2.30 33.31
CA VAL A 435 11.79 1.94 33.54
C VAL A 435 11.30 1.04 32.41
N GLN A 436 11.62 1.40 31.18
CA GLN A 436 11.18 0.69 29.98
C GLN A 436 11.85 -0.68 29.90
N THR A 437 13.15 -0.76 30.22
CA THR A 437 13.88 -2.04 30.31
C THR A 437 13.33 -2.91 31.44
N ALA A 438 13.01 -2.33 32.60
CA ALA A 438 12.39 -3.08 33.70
C ALA A 438 11.02 -3.66 33.29
N VAL A 439 10.18 -2.86 32.63
CA VAL A 439 8.89 -3.34 32.08
C VAL A 439 9.09 -4.47 31.08
N ALA A 440 10.08 -4.37 30.19
CA ALA A 440 10.41 -5.42 29.23
C ALA A 440 10.83 -6.73 29.92
N VAL A 441 11.73 -6.64 30.91
CA VAL A 441 12.23 -7.80 31.68
C VAL A 441 11.11 -8.44 32.48
N VAL A 442 10.28 -7.65 33.18
CA VAL A 442 9.12 -8.16 33.92
C VAL A 442 8.15 -8.86 32.97
N THR A 443 7.89 -8.27 31.79
CA THR A 443 7.04 -8.90 30.77
C THR A 443 7.62 -10.23 30.32
N ALA A 444 8.91 -10.30 30.01
CA ALA A 444 9.59 -11.53 29.61
C ALA A 444 9.51 -12.62 30.70
N LEU A 445 9.78 -12.26 31.95
CA LEU A 445 9.69 -13.17 33.09
C LEU A 445 8.27 -13.68 33.31
N LEU A 446 7.26 -12.81 33.22
CA LEU A 446 5.85 -13.20 33.33
C LEU A 446 5.44 -14.17 32.22
N LEU A 447 5.87 -13.94 30.97
CA LEU A 447 5.58 -14.85 29.85
C LEU A 447 6.20 -16.24 30.07
N LEU A 448 7.46 -16.27 30.51
CA LEU A 448 8.15 -17.54 30.84
C LEU A 448 7.45 -18.27 32.00
N LEU A 449 6.99 -17.56 33.03
CA LEU A 449 6.22 -18.13 34.15
C LEU A 449 4.83 -18.64 33.73
N LEU A 450 4.22 -18.02 32.71
CA LEU A 450 2.95 -18.45 32.12
C LEU A 450 3.12 -19.61 31.11
N GLY A 451 4.34 -20.15 30.95
CA GLY A 451 4.62 -21.32 30.11
C GLY A 451 4.93 -20.99 28.65
N ILE A 452 5.14 -19.72 28.29
CA ILE A 452 5.50 -19.32 26.94
C ILE A 452 7.03 -19.36 26.82
N HIS A 453 7.54 -20.43 26.20
CA HIS A 453 8.98 -20.67 26.08
C HIS A 453 9.57 -20.33 24.71
N GLU A 454 8.72 -19.96 23.73
CA GLU A 454 9.16 -19.56 22.40
C GLU A 454 9.96 -18.25 22.44
N LEU A 455 11.26 -18.32 22.16
CA LEU A 455 12.19 -17.19 22.31
C LEU A 455 11.73 -15.96 21.52
N TRP A 456 11.32 -16.14 20.27
CA TRP A 456 10.86 -15.04 19.42
C TRP A 456 9.60 -14.36 19.96
N ALA A 457 8.68 -15.14 20.53
CA ALA A 457 7.47 -14.61 21.14
C ALA A 457 7.81 -13.78 22.39
N VAL A 458 8.63 -14.32 23.29
CA VAL A 458 9.05 -13.65 24.52
C VAL A 458 9.78 -12.34 24.22
N VAL A 459 10.74 -12.37 23.28
CA VAL A 459 11.52 -11.18 22.90
C VAL A 459 10.61 -10.13 22.25
N SER A 460 9.75 -10.53 21.32
CA SER A 460 8.85 -9.61 20.60
C SER A 460 7.86 -8.92 21.55
N PHE A 461 7.23 -9.66 22.47
CA PHE A 461 6.34 -9.08 23.48
C PHE A 461 7.09 -8.18 24.47
N ALA A 462 8.29 -8.57 24.90
CA ALA A 462 9.12 -7.75 25.79
C ALA A 462 9.53 -6.42 25.13
N VAL A 463 9.95 -6.45 23.86
CA VAL A 463 10.26 -5.24 23.07
C VAL A 463 9.00 -4.39 22.85
N SER A 464 7.86 -5.02 22.59
CA SER A 464 6.59 -4.31 22.45
C SER A 464 6.22 -3.57 23.75
N ALA A 465 6.35 -4.23 24.91
CA ALA A 465 6.12 -3.64 26.21
C ALA A 465 7.10 -2.49 26.52
N PHE A 466 8.37 -2.63 26.15
CA PHE A 466 9.37 -1.56 26.22
C PHE A 466 8.92 -0.31 25.46
N VAL A 467 8.47 -0.47 24.21
CA VAL A 467 8.04 0.66 23.38
C VAL A 467 6.77 1.31 23.92
N ILE A 468 5.78 0.51 24.33
CA ILE A 468 4.55 1.01 24.97
C ILE A 468 4.90 1.83 26.21
N ALA A 469 5.80 1.34 27.06
CA ALA A 469 6.28 2.07 28.22
C ALA A 469 6.93 3.40 27.82
N THR A 470 7.77 3.44 26.77
CA THR A 470 8.31 4.72 26.25
C THR A 470 7.20 5.68 25.86
N ILE A 471 6.20 5.23 25.09
CA ILE A 471 5.11 6.09 24.60
C ILE A 471 4.29 6.65 25.77
N VAL A 472 3.89 5.79 26.71
CA VAL A 472 3.10 6.17 27.90
C VAL A 472 3.88 7.14 28.78
N LEU A 473 5.16 6.89 29.05
CA LEU A 473 6.00 7.78 29.85
C LEU A 473 6.21 9.14 29.19
N GLN A 474 6.36 9.18 27.86
CA GLN A 474 6.50 10.43 27.11
C GLN A 474 5.22 11.27 27.15
N LEU A 475 4.05 10.64 27.00
CA LEU A 475 2.76 11.30 27.15
C LEU A 475 2.58 11.80 28.59
N GLY A 476 2.83 10.96 29.59
CA GLY A 476 2.73 11.30 31.01
C GLY A 476 3.60 12.49 31.39
N LYS A 477 4.86 12.54 30.92
CA LYS A 477 5.74 13.71 31.12
C LYS A 477 5.17 14.98 30.51
N GLY A 478 4.60 14.89 29.30
CA GLY A 478 3.96 16.03 28.62
C GLY A 478 2.73 16.55 29.36
N VAL A 479 1.87 15.65 29.85
CA VAL A 479 0.67 15.98 30.64
C VAL A 479 1.06 16.56 32.00
N ALA A 480 1.96 15.92 32.73
CA ALA A 480 2.40 16.37 34.05
C ALA A 480 3.13 17.72 34.01
N ALA A 481 3.82 18.05 32.91
CA ALA A 481 4.41 19.37 32.72
C ALA A 481 3.32 20.45 32.61
N ARG A 482 2.22 20.17 31.88
CA ARG A 482 1.09 21.10 31.73
C ARG A 482 0.27 21.26 33.01
N MET A 483 0.02 20.16 33.72
CA MET A 483 -0.67 20.23 35.02
C MET A 483 0.10 21.13 36.00
N ARG A 484 1.43 21.02 36.01
CA ARG A 484 2.30 21.85 36.88
C ARG A 484 2.41 23.30 36.43
N SER A 485 2.57 23.56 35.13
CA SER A 485 2.80 24.93 34.65
C SER A 485 1.53 25.76 34.46
N ALA A 486 0.41 25.12 34.15
CA ALA A 486 -0.84 25.79 33.78
C ALA A 486 -2.01 25.47 34.72
N GLY A 487 -1.80 24.66 35.78
CA GLY A 487 -2.85 24.29 36.74
C GLY A 487 -4.02 23.50 36.12
N GLU A 488 -3.82 22.94 34.92
CA GLU A 488 -4.86 22.24 34.17
C GLU A 488 -5.19 20.89 34.84
N ASN A 489 -6.47 20.49 34.84
CA ASN A 489 -6.85 19.13 35.21
C ASN A 489 -6.34 18.10 34.18
N ILE A 490 -6.30 16.82 34.55
CA ILE A 490 -5.69 15.76 33.73
C ILE A 490 -6.32 15.64 32.32
N LEU A 491 -7.65 15.81 32.19
CA LEU A 491 -8.35 15.69 30.92
C LEU A 491 -8.01 16.86 29.98
N VAL A 492 -8.06 18.08 30.50
CA VAL A 492 -7.71 19.30 29.76
C VAL A 492 -6.22 19.30 29.40
N ALA A 493 -5.36 18.91 30.33
CA ALA A 493 -3.92 18.81 30.11
C ALA A 493 -3.59 17.78 29.03
N THR A 494 -4.29 16.64 29.02
CA THR A 494 -4.12 15.60 27.99
C THR A 494 -4.59 16.09 26.63
N ALA A 495 -5.81 16.61 26.53
CA ALA A 495 -6.36 17.13 25.28
C ALA A 495 -5.47 18.24 24.69
N ARG A 496 -5.04 19.20 25.52
CA ARG A 496 -4.19 20.31 25.09
C ARG A 496 -2.76 19.90 24.78
N ALA A 497 -2.19 18.92 25.50
CA ALA A 497 -0.88 18.36 25.17
C ALA A 497 -0.88 17.79 23.75
N VAL A 498 -1.90 17.00 23.42
CA VAL A 498 -2.05 16.39 22.09
C VAL A 498 -2.36 17.44 21.02
N SER A 499 -3.32 18.34 21.27
CA SER A 499 -3.77 19.33 20.28
C SER A 499 -2.69 20.34 19.90
N ASN A 500 -1.83 20.72 20.85
CA ASN A 500 -0.78 21.72 20.62
C ASN A 500 0.47 21.12 19.96
N ASN A 501 0.64 19.81 19.98
CA ASN A 501 1.81 19.13 19.40
C ASN A 501 1.42 17.94 18.53
N ARG A 502 0.46 18.18 17.61
CA ARG A 502 -0.15 17.15 16.74
C ARG A 502 0.89 16.31 15.98
N ARG A 503 2.00 16.91 15.54
CA ARG A 503 3.06 16.19 14.82
C ARG A 503 3.77 15.16 15.71
N ARG A 504 4.06 15.51 16.96
CA ARG A 504 4.73 14.61 17.91
C ARG A 504 3.81 13.46 18.31
N TYR A 505 2.61 13.79 18.78
CA TYR A 505 1.67 12.77 19.27
C TYR A 505 1.05 11.96 18.15
N GLY A 506 0.85 12.54 16.96
CA GLY A 506 0.45 11.79 15.76
C GLY A 506 1.46 10.70 15.39
N GLY A 507 2.77 11.01 15.44
CA GLY A 507 3.82 10.00 15.26
C GLY A 507 3.78 8.91 16.34
N GLN A 508 3.52 9.27 17.60
CA GLN A 508 3.40 8.29 18.68
C GLN A 508 2.18 7.37 18.53
N ILE A 509 1.04 7.89 18.07
CA ILE A 509 -0.15 7.09 17.78
C ILE A 509 0.14 6.08 16.66
N ILE A 510 0.79 6.53 15.58
CA ILE A 510 1.21 5.65 14.48
C ILE A 510 2.15 4.56 15.00
N HIS A 511 3.16 4.93 15.78
CA HIS A 511 4.10 3.97 16.35
C HIS A 511 3.43 2.97 17.29
N LEU A 512 2.45 3.40 18.10
CA LEU A 512 1.63 2.48 18.91
C LEU A 512 0.87 1.50 18.03
N ALA A 513 0.28 1.95 16.91
CA ALA A 513 -0.40 1.06 15.97
C ALA A 513 0.55 0.01 15.37
N ILE A 514 1.79 0.39 15.04
CA ILE A 514 2.82 -0.58 14.60
C ILE A 514 3.11 -1.62 15.69
N VAL A 515 3.22 -1.20 16.96
CA VAL A 515 3.44 -2.14 18.07
C VAL A 515 2.24 -3.10 18.24
N LEU A 516 1.01 -2.61 18.08
CA LEU A 516 -0.19 -3.47 18.12
C LEU A 516 -0.19 -4.49 16.98
N ILE A 517 0.25 -4.10 15.78
CA ILE A 517 0.43 -5.03 14.66
C ILE A 517 1.46 -6.11 15.01
N VAL A 518 2.61 -5.73 15.59
CA VAL A 518 3.66 -6.69 15.99
C VAL A 518 3.18 -7.67 17.07
N ILE A 519 2.41 -7.19 18.04
CA ILE A 519 1.74 -8.03 19.06
C ILE A 519 0.80 -9.02 18.38
N GLY A 520 -0.02 -8.56 17.42
CA GLY A 520 -0.94 -9.41 16.66
C GLY A 520 -0.22 -10.47 15.83
N ILE A 521 0.84 -10.09 15.10
CA ILE A 521 1.70 -11.01 14.34
C ILE A 521 2.30 -12.07 15.25
N THR A 522 2.90 -11.63 16.36
CA THR A 522 3.58 -12.51 17.30
C THR A 522 2.60 -13.48 17.95
N GLY A 523 1.43 -13.00 18.39
CA GLY A 523 0.38 -13.83 18.97
C GLY A 523 -0.19 -14.82 17.96
N SER A 524 -0.45 -14.39 16.73
CA SER A 524 -0.99 -15.29 15.69
C SER A 524 -0.07 -16.45 15.36
N GLN A 525 1.26 -16.25 15.40
CA GLN A 525 2.23 -17.32 15.18
C GLN A 525 2.50 -18.16 16.43
N ALA A 526 2.61 -17.54 17.61
CA ALA A 526 2.97 -18.23 18.84
C ALA A 526 1.86 -19.15 19.39
N TYR A 527 0.59 -18.85 19.10
CA TYR A 527 -0.56 -19.61 19.60
C TYR A 527 -1.32 -20.39 18.52
N GLN A 528 -0.74 -20.52 17.33
CA GLN A 528 -1.35 -21.28 16.24
C GLN A 528 -1.32 -22.79 16.56
N THR A 529 -2.44 -23.46 16.35
CA THR A 529 -2.52 -24.92 16.37
C THR A 529 -3.20 -25.36 15.08
N GLU A 530 -2.47 -26.10 14.25
CA GLU A 530 -2.97 -26.63 12.99
C GLU A 530 -3.05 -28.16 13.08
N VAL A 531 -4.17 -28.71 12.62
CA VAL A 531 -4.40 -30.15 12.55
C VAL A 531 -5.00 -30.46 11.18
N GLN A 532 -4.34 -31.33 10.43
CA GLN A 532 -4.81 -31.82 9.14
C GLN A 532 -5.31 -33.26 9.31
N VAL A 533 -6.62 -33.45 9.17
CA VAL A 533 -7.28 -34.75 9.35
C VAL A 533 -8.35 -34.96 8.28
N ALA A 534 -8.57 -36.23 7.93
CA ALA A 534 -9.74 -36.65 7.19
C ALA A 534 -10.77 -37.18 8.19
N LEU A 535 -12.00 -36.65 8.15
CA LEU A 535 -13.09 -37.06 9.02
C LEU A 535 -14.21 -37.68 8.19
N ALA A 536 -14.71 -38.84 8.62
CA ALA A 536 -15.99 -39.37 8.16
C ALA A 536 -17.16 -38.66 8.87
N GLN A 537 -18.35 -38.73 8.27
CA GLN A 537 -19.55 -38.13 8.88
C GLN A 537 -19.81 -38.74 10.26
N GLY A 538 -20.00 -37.88 11.26
CA GLY A 538 -20.16 -38.25 12.67
C GLY A 538 -18.85 -38.30 13.46
N GLU A 539 -17.69 -38.32 12.80
CA GLU A 539 -16.40 -38.26 13.49
C GLU A 539 -16.07 -36.86 13.98
N SER A 540 -15.15 -36.80 14.96
CA SER A 540 -14.73 -35.56 15.59
C SER A 540 -13.23 -35.49 15.74
N VAL A 541 -12.70 -34.27 15.76
CA VAL A 541 -11.31 -33.97 16.07
C VAL A 541 -11.23 -32.93 17.19
N ASP A 542 -10.30 -33.13 18.12
CA ASP A 542 -10.00 -32.17 19.16
C ASP A 542 -8.84 -31.27 18.72
N VAL A 543 -9.06 -29.95 18.76
CA VAL A 543 -8.07 -28.93 18.42
C VAL A 543 -8.06 -27.87 19.52
N ASN A 544 -6.99 -27.85 20.32
CA ASN A 544 -6.76 -26.86 21.39
C ASN A 544 -7.97 -26.62 22.31
N GLY A 545 -8.60 -27.69 22.80
CA GLY A 545 -9.75 -27.63 23.70
C GLY A 545 -11.11 -27.37 23.03
N TYR A 546 -11.15 -27.31 21.69
CA TYR A 546 -12.38 -27.37 20.90
C TYR A 546 -12.54 -28.75 20.28
N THR A 547 -13.76 -29.29 20.30
CA THR A 547 -14.11 -30.51 19.58
C THR A 547 -14.90 -30.11 18.34
N LEU A 548 -14.38 -30.40 17.16
CA LEU A 548 -15.06 -30.17 15.89
C LEU A 548 -15.67 -31.50 15.46
N VAL A 549 -16.99 -31.52 15.26
CA VAL A 549 -17.74 -32.70 14.82
C VAL A 549 -18.21 -32.50 13.40
N TYR A 550 -17.84 -33.39 12.48
CA TYR A 550 -18.33 -33.37 11.11
C TYR A 550 -19.74 -33.93 11.06
N LYS A 551 -20.72 -33.04 10.90
CA LYS A 551 -22.14 -33.38 11.01
C LYS A 551 -22.73 -33.89 9.71
N ASP A 552 -22.51 -33.13 8.64
CA ASP A 552 -23.24 -33.33 7.40
C ASP A 552 -22.54 -32.69 6.21
N TYR A 553 -22.96 -33.08 5.01
CA TYR A 553 -22.51 -32.55 3.75
C TYR A 553 -23.70 -32.09 2.91
N THR A 554 -23.70 -30.83 2.51
CA THR A 554 -24.74 -30.26 1.64
C THR A 554 -24.19 -30.07 0.24
N PHE A 555 -24.86 -30.68 -0.73
CA PHE A 555 -24.65 -30.48 -2.15
C PHE A 555 -25.80 -29.67 -2.73
N GLN A 556 -25.50 -28.56 -3.39
CA GLN A 556 -26.52 -27.74 -4.06
C GLN A 556 -26.03 -27.33 -5.44
N SER A 557 -26.76 -27.76 -6.48
CA SER A 557 -26.64 -27.16 -7.82
C SER A 557 -27.42 -25.84 -7.78
N ILE A 558 -26.72 -24.73 -7.96
CA ILE A 558 -27.34 -23.40 -8.04
C ILE A 558 -27.37 -23.10 -9.53
N GLU A 559 -28.48 -23.46 -10.20
CA GLU A 559 -28.67 -23.21 -11.62
C GLU A 559 -29.37 -21.86 -11.88
N GLU A 560 -30.25 -21.42 -10.97
CA GLU A 560 -30.98 -20.16 -11.10
C GLU A 560 -30.12 -18.90 -10.91
N ASP A 561 -28.99 -18.99 -10.19
CA ASP A 561 -28.04 -17.88 -9.94
C ASP A 561 -26.65 -18.12 -10.57
N GLY A 562 -26.59 -18.92 -11.63
CA GLY A 562 -25.38 -19.18 -12.41
C GLY A 562 -24.70 -20.49 -12.06
N ASN A 563 -24.27 -21.26 -13.09
CA ASN A 563 -23.69 -22.62 -13.05
C ASN A 563 -22.61 -22.85 -11.96
N LYS A 564 -23.03 -22.89 -10.70
CA LYS A 564 -22.22 -23.05 -9.50
C LYS A 564 -22.72 -24.28 -8.77
N VAL A 565 -21.84 -25.24 -8.56
CA VAL A 565 -22.09 -26.37 -7.68
C VAL A 565 -21.45 -26.07 -6.34
N ARG A 566 -22.29 -25.86 -5.33
CA ARG A 566 -21.86 -25.60 -3.96
C ARG A 566 -21.72 -26.91 -3.19
N ASN A 567 -20.52 -27.18 -2.69
CA ASN A 567 -20.25 -28.30 -1.81
C ASN A 567 -19.90 -27.77 -0.43
N GLN A 568 -20.74 -28.00 0.56
CA GLN A 568 -20.59 -27.40 1.89
C GLN A 568 -20.49 -28.49 2.96
N ALA A 569 -19.47 -28.40 3.82
CA ALA A 569 -19.38 -29.26 4.99
C ALA A 569 -20.00 -28.55 6.20
N VAL A 570 -20.75 -29.26 7.04
CA VAL A 570 -21.33 -28.73 8.28
C VAL A 570 -20.53 -29.24 9.46
N LEU A 571 -19.86 -28.32 10.16
CA LEU A 571 -19.02 -28.62 11.33
C LEU A 571 -19.62 -27.98 12.57
N ASP A 572 -19.96 -28.79 13.57
CA ASP A 572 -20.34 -28.29 14.88
C ASP A 572 -19.10 -28.16 15.76
N ILE A 573 -18.92 -27.00 16.37
CA ILE A 573 -17.80 -26.71 17.27
C ILE A 573 -18.32 -26.74 18.71
N TYR A 574 -17.67 -27.52 19.56
CA TYR A 574 -17.94 -27.63 20.99
C TYR A 574 -16.75 -27.14 21.81
N ARG A 575 -17.01 -26.59 23.00
CA ARG A 575 -15.99 -26.30 24.01
C ARG A 575 -16.51 -26.71 25.37
N GLY A 576 -15.81 -27.61 26.07
CA GLY A 576 -16.27 -28.16 27.36
C GLY A 576 -17.66 -28.81 27.27
N GLY A 577 -17.93 -29.55 26.20
CA GLY A 577 -19.22 -30.23 25.96
C GLY A 577 -20.37 -29.34 25.50
N ARG A 578 -20.22 -28.00 25.53
CA ARG A 578 -21.24 -27.07 25.02
C ARG A 578 -20.97 -26.71 23.56
N LYS A 579 -21.98 -26.82 22.70
CA LYS A 579 -21.93 -26.32 21.32
C LYS A 579 -21.76 -24.80 21.32
N VAL A 580 -20.68 -24.31 20.73
CA VAL A 580 -20.36 -22.88 20.65
C VAL A 580 -20.66 -22.27 19.28
N ALA A 581 -20.60 -23.06 18.20
CA ALA A 581 -20.92 -22.60 16.85
C ALA A 581 -21.22 -23.78 15.91
N THR A 582 -21.83 -23.48 14.77
CA THR A 582 -21.80 -24.34 13.57
C THR A 582 -21.14 -23.53 12.47
N VAL A 583 -20.06 -24.05 11.89
CA VAL A 583 -19.35 -23.43 10.76
C VAL A 583 -19.57 -24.25 9.51
N ARG A 584 -19.56 -23.58 8.35
CA ARG A 584 -19.94 -24.16 7.06
C ARG A 584 -18.93 -23.80 5.97
N PRO A 585 -17.72 -24.38 5.97
CA PRO A 585 -16.77 -24.15 4.89
C PRO A 585 -17.30 -24.73 3.56
N GLU A 586 -16.96 -24.09 2.45
CA GLU A 586 -17.43 -24.50 1.13
C GLU A 586 -16.27 -24.83 0.18
N ARG A 587 -16.54 -25.71 -0.80
CA ARG A 587 -15.68 -26.02 -1.93
C ARG A 587 -16.54 -25.99 -3.20
N ASN A 588 -16.53 -24.88 -3.89
CA ASN A 588 -17.46 -24.56 -4.96
C ASN A 588 -16.83 -24.87 -6.34
N LEU A 589 -17.60 -25.49 -7.24
CA LEU A 589 -17.24 -25.61 -8.65
C LEU A 589 -17.99 -24.55 -9.43
N HIS A 590 -17.30 -23.85 -10.31
CA HIS A 590 -17.86 -22.80 -11.15
C HIS A 590 -17.62 -23.14 -12.62
N SER A 591 -18.59 -22.88 -13.48
CA SER A 591 -18.46 -23.18 -14.91
C SER A 591 -17.35 -22.39 -15.63
N ASN A 592 -16.97 -21.23 -15.09
CA ASN A 592 -16.03 -20.30 -15.72
C ASN A 592 -14.57 -20.44 -15.25
N VAL A 593 -14.29 -21.30 -14.27
CA VAL A 593 -12.93 -21.55 -13.76
C VAL A 593 -12.65 -23.05 -13.71
N GLN A 594 -11.44 -23.45 -14.08
CA GLN A 594 -11.01 -24.84 -13.93
C GLN A 594 -10.67 -25.14 -12.46
N GLY A 595 -11.33 -26.16 -11.90
CA GLY A 595 -11.11 -26.61 -10.53
C GLY A 595 -12.14 -26.10 -9.54
N ALA A 596 -11.88 -26.31 -8.26
CA ALA A 596 -12.76 -25.89 -7.18
C ALA A 596 -12.17 -24.71 -6.42
N VAL A 597 -13.02 -23.74 -6.07
CA VAL A 597 -12.70 -22.60 -5.22
C VAL A 597 -13.18 -22.90 -3.80
N THR A 598 -12.37 -22.56 -2.79
CA THR A 598 -12.70 -22.84 -1.38
C THR A 598 -13.08 -21.58 -0.64
N GLU A 599 -14.08 -21.68 0.22
CA GLU A 599 -14.51 -20.61 1.13
C GLU A 599 -14.28 -21.06 2.57
N VAL A 600 -13.45 -20.32 3.31
CA VAL A 600 -13.14 -20.65 4.70
C VAL A 600 -14.26 -20.19 5.63
N ALA A 601 -14.59 -21.02 6.62
CA ALA A 601 -15.54 -20.63 7.65
C ALA A 601 -14.82 -20.19 8.93
N LEU A 602 -14.94 -18.91 9.27
CA LEU A 602 -14.31 -18.33 10.46
C LEU A 602 -15.31 -18.24 11.62
N ARG A 603 -14.84 -18.63 12.82
CA ARG A 603 -15.49 -18.28 14.08
C ARG A 603 -14.60 -17.27 14.81
N MET A 604 -15.08 -16.04 14.95
CA MET A 604 -14.49 -15.05 15.85
C MET A 604 -15.15 -15.18 17.25
N ASN A 605 -14.36 -15.04 18.31
CA ASN A 605 -14.84 -15.14 19.71
C ASN A 605 -15.57 -13.87 20.16
#